data_AF-A0AAP3BE34-F1
#
_entry.id   AF-A0AAP3BE34-F1
#
_cell.length_a   1.000
_cell.length_b   1.000
_cell.length_c   1.000
_cell.angle_alpha   90.00
_cell.angle_beta   90.00
_cell.angle_gamma   90.00
#
_symmetry.space_group_name_H-M   'P 1'
#
loop_
_entity.id
_entity.type
_entity.pdbx_description
1 polymer ?
#
loop_
_entity_poly.entity_id
_entity_poly.type
_entity_poly.pdbx_seq_one_letter_code
_entity_poly.pdbx_strand_id
1 'polypeptide(L)'
;MPDKMNYLFFDEIQMVENFQKVIDSLFLLDTVDIYVTGSNAYLLSGEIATLLTGRYIEIKLFPFSFREFMQTQPAHTSRELAYRQYIELGSFPYIPQISQDREMVREYLSGLYNTIVLKDVVSRKKITDVMMLQSVVRFLADNIGNISIIKRISDTMTSLGRKTTSHTIENYISALTDSYIFYSVQR
;
A
#
# COMPACT_ATOMS: atom_id res chain seq x y z
N MET A 1 -7.04 -31.16 -12.97
CA MET A 1 -7.30 -32.46 -13.63
C MET A 1 -5.96 -33.11 -13.91
N PRO A 2 -5.85 -34.45 -13.78
CA PRO A 2 -4.65 -35.16 -14.22
C PRO A 2 -4.34 -34.79 -15.68
N ASP A 3 -3.09 -34.46 -15.97
CA ASP A 3 -2.55 -34.16 -17.31
C ASP A 3 -3.09 -32.90 -18.02
N LYS A 4 -3.75 -31.98 -17.31
CA LYS A 4 -4.13 -30.66 -17.84
C LYS A 4 -3.56 -29.54 -16.99
N MET A 5 -3.21 -28.42 -17.63
CA MET A 5 -2.80 -27.22 -16.93
C MET A 5 -3.91 -26.74 -15.98
N ASN A 6 -3.56 -26.48 -14.72
CA ASN A 6 -4.45 -26.00 -13.68
C ASN A 6 -3.98 -24.64 -13.20
N TYR A 7 -4.89 -23.66 -13.18
CA TYR A 7 -4.61 -22.30 -12.73
C TYR A 7 -5.12 -22.15 -11.30
N LEU A 8 -4.22 -21.84 -10.37
CA LEU A 8 -4.53 -21.67 -8.96
C LEU A 8 -4.40 -20.21 -8.57
N PHE A 9 -5.47 -19.65 -8.01
CA PHE A 9 -5.53 -18.26 -7.58
C PHE A 9 -5.63 -18.21 -6.06
N PHE A 10 -4.66 -17.57 -5.43
CA PHE A 10 -4.62 -17.36 -3.99
C PHE A 10 -4.77 -15.88 -3.68
N ASP A 11 -5.89 -15.53 -3.05
CA ASP A 11 -6.16 -14.15 -2.65
C ASP A 11 -5.66 -13.89 -1.23
N GLU A 12 -5.02 -12.74 -1.01
CA GLU A 12 -4.52 -12.29 0.30
C GLU A 12 -3.69 -13.36 1.04
N ILE A 13 -2.78 -14.04 0.32
CA ILE A 13 -2.09 -15.23 0.83
C ILE A 13 -1.33 -14.97 2.15
N GLN A 14 -0.92 -13.73 2.42
CA GLN A 14 -0.24 -13.34 3.64
C GLN A 14 -1.12 -13.47 4.91
N MET A 15 -2.41 -13.76 4.74
CA MET A 15 -3.34 -14.08 5.83
C MET A 15 -3.29 -15.57 6.22
N VAL A 16 -2.71 -16.43 5.39
CA VAL A 16 -2.57 -17.86 5.63
C VAL A 16 -1.22 -18.12 6.30
N GLU A 17 -1.20 -18.80 7.43
CA GLU A 17 0.08 -19.15 8.07
C GLU A 17 0.80 -20.26 7.30
N ASN A 18 2.13 -20.16 7.18
CA ASN A 18 2.97 -21.18 6.54
C ASN A 18 2.59 -21.53 5.08
N PHE A 19 1.93 -20.61 4.37
CA PHE A 19 1.50 -20.83 2.98
C PHE A 19 2.66 -21.16 2.04
N GLN A 20 3.88 -20.75 2.38
CA GLN A 20 5.09 -20.95 1.60
C GLN A 20 5.28 -22.41 1.20
N LYS A 21 5.10 -23.34 2.15
CA LYS A 21 5.26 -24.79 1.90
C LYS A 21 4.24 -25.32 0.90
N VAL A 22 3.02 -24.77 0.90
CA VAL A 22 1.95 -25.14 -0.01
C VAL A 22 2.28 -24.67 -1.41
N ILE A 23 2.68 -23.40 -1.55
CA ILE A 23 3.09 -22.83 -2.83
C ILE A 23 4.28 -23.59 -3.41
N ASP A 24 5.33 -23.85 -2.60
CA ASP A 24 6.50 -24.62 -3.04
C ASP A 24 6.12 -26.02 -3.55
N SER A 25 5.23 -26.71 -2.84
CA SER A 25 4.80 -28.07 -3.22
C SER A 25 3.98 -28.07 -4.52
N LEU A 26 3.10 -27.08 -4.69
CA LEU A 26 2.29 -26.93 -5.89
C LEU A 26 3.12 -26.51 -7.11
N PHE A 27 4.16 -25.70 -6.89
CA PHE A 27 5.06 -25.23 -7.94
C PHE A 27 5.92 -26.35 -8.53
N LEU A 28 6.09 -27.49 -7.85
CA LEU A 28 6.78 -28.67 -8.39
C LEU A 28 5.96 -29.41 -9.46
N LEU A 29 4.69 -29.08 -9.64
CA LEU A 29 3.82 -29.74 -10.60
C LEU A 29 3.85 -29.00 -11.94
N ASP A 30 4.38 -29.64 -12.99
CA ASP A 30 4.46 -29.07 -14.35
C ASP A 30 3.08 -28.70 -14.96
N THR A 31 2.00 -29.19 -14.35
CA THR A 31 0.62 -28.94 -14.76
C THR A 31 -0.08 -27.87 -13.92
N VAL A 32 0.68 -27.01 -13.23
CA VAL A 32 0.13 -25.97 -12.35
C VAL A 32 0.76 -24.61 -12.66
N ASP A 33 -0.09 -23.60 -12.79
CA ASP A 33 0.29 -22.19 -12.86
C ASP A 33 -0.35 -21.45 -11.68
N ILE A 34 0.43 -20.61 -10.99
CA ILE A 34 0.07 -20.07 -9.67
C ILE A 34 0.04 -18.55 -9.70
N TYR A 35 -1.09 -17.99 -9.27
CA TYR A 35 -1.32 -16.56 -9.12
C TYR A 35 -1.60 -16.25 -7.67
N VAL A 36 -0.91 -15.24 -7.16
CA VAL A 36 -0.96 -14.86 -5.75
C VAL A 36 -1.19 -13.36 -5.67
N THR A 37 -2.12 -12.94 -4.82
CA THR A 37 -2.31 -11.53 -4.46
C THR A 37 -1.88 -11.30 -3.01
N GLY A 38 -1.53 -10.05 -2.72
CA GLY A 38 -1.35 -9.58 -1.36
C GLY A 38 -1.29 -8.05 -1.32
N SER A 39 -1.77 -7.50 -0.21
CA SER A 39 -2.00 -6.07 -0.03
C SER A 39 -0.81 -5.32 0.61
N ASN A 40 0.33 -5.98 0.84
CA ASN A 40 1.52 -5.37 1.44
C ASN A 40 2.84 -5.85 0.85
N ALA A 41 3.90 -5.06 1.05
CA ALA A 41 5.22 -5.33 0.48
C ALA A 41 5.91 -6.54 1.10
N TYR A 42 5.47 -6.93 2.30
CA TYR A 42 6.04 -8.04 3.06
C TYR A 42 5.88 -9.38 2.37
N LEU A 43 4.83 -9.54 1.55
CA LEU A 43 4.64 -10.73 0.74
C LEU A 43 5.92 -11.07 -0.03
N LEU A 44 6.55 -10.07 -0.66
CA LEU A 44 7.71 -10.29 -1.54
C LEU A 44 9.04 -9.82 -0.95
N SER A 45 9.05 -9.14 0.20
CA SER A 45 10.29 -8.63 0.80
C SER A 45 10.98 -9.58 1.79
N GLY A 46 10.49 -10.83 1.94
CA GLY A 46 11.00 -11.82 2.90
C GLY A 46 11.19 -13.24 2.34
N GLU A 47 10.67 -14.24 3.08
CA GLU A 47 10.85 -15.67 2.81
C GLU A 47 10.33 -16.12 1.43
N ILE A 48 9.27 -15.52 0.89
CA ILE A 48 8.79 -15.88 -0.45
C ILE A 48 9.82 -15.56 -1.52
N ALA A 49 10.44 -14.37 -1.49
CA ALA A 49 11.46 -14.02 -2.49
C ALA A 49 12.71 -14.89 -2.37
N THR A 50 13.00 -15.42 -1.18
CA THR A 50 14.10 -16.38 -0.96
C THR A 50 13.72 -17.83 -1.32
N LEU A 51 12.45 -18.22 -1.22
CA LEU A 51 11.98 -19.56 -1.63
C LEU A 51 11.72 -19.64 -3.13
N LEU A 52 11.19 -18.56 -3.73
CA LEU A 52 10.83 -18.47 -5.14
C LEU A 52 11.87 -17.68 -5.96
N THR A 53 13.10 -17.51 -5.47
CA THR A 53 14.09 -16.59 -6.06
C THR A 53 14.22 -16.73 -7.58
N GLY A 54 13.70 -15.75 -8.31
CA GLY A 54 13.71 -15.70 -9.78
C GLY A 54 12.64 -16.53 -10.51
N ARG A 55 11.78 -17.24 -9.78
CA ARG A 55 10.72 -18.12 -10.31
C ARG A 55 9.32 -17.52 -10.26
N TYR A 56 9.22 -16.20 -10.07
CA TYR A 56 7.96 -15.47 -10.07
C TYR A 56 8.09 -14.17 -10.85
N ILE A 57 6.95 -13.67 -11.33
CA ILE A 57 6.83 -12.34 -11.91
C ILE A 57 6.01 -11.50 -10.94
N GLU A 58 6.60 -10.43 -10.42
CA GLU A 58 5.89 -9.44 -9.60
C GLU A 58 5.17 -8.43 -10.48
N ILE A 59 3.87 -8.24 -10.20
CA ILE A 59 3.08 -7.17 -10.80
C ILE A 59 2.59 -6.27 -9.68
N LYS A 60 3.09 -5.03 -9.63
CA LYS A 60 2.63 -4.01 -8.69
C LYS A 60 1.37 -3.36 -9.23
N LEU A 61 0.26 -3.50 -8.50
CA LEU A 61 -0.99 -2.82 -8.79
C LEU A 61 -1.02 -1.48 -8.06
N PHE A 62 -1.12 -0.40 -8.84
CA PHE A 62 -1.29 0.95 -8.33
C PHE A 62 -2.75 1.40 -8.48
N PRO A 63 -3.17 2.46 -7.76
CA PRO A 63 -4.35 3.22 -8.15
C PRO A 63 -4.27 3.66 -9.61
N PHE A 64 -5.39 4.07 -10.19
CA PHE A 64 -5.40 4.46 -11.60
C PHE A 64 -4.34 5.52 -11.90
N SER A 65 -3.58 5.29 -12.96
CA SER A 65 -2.86 6.35 -13.63
C SER A 65 -3.85 7.42 -14.09
N PHE A 66 -3.38 8.65 -14.31
CA PHE A 66 -4.27 9.69 -14.84
C PHE A 66 -4.91 9.30 -16.19
N ARG A 67 -4.22 8.50 -17.00
CA ARG A 67 -4.74 7.97 -18.25
C ARG A 67 -5.92 7.01 -18.01
N GLU A 68 -5.78 6.07 -17.08
CA GLU A 68 -6.87 5.14 -16.72
C GLU A 68 -8.04 5.90 -16.06
N PHE A 69 -7.75 6.88 -15.20
CA PHE A 69 -8.78 7.71 -14.60
C PHE A 69 -9.58 8.50 -15.65
N MET A 70 -8.93 9.02 -16.70
CA MET A 70 -9.64 9.65 -17.82
C MET A 70 -10.61 8.69 -18.53
N GLN A 71 -10.30 7.39 -18.58
CA GLN A 71 -11.18 6.38 -19.18
C GLN A 71 -12.43 6.12 -18.33
N THR A 72 -12.41 6.47 -17.05
CA THR A 72 -13.60 6.38 -16.18
C THR A 72 -14.45 7.64 -16.22
N GLN A 73 -13.98 8.73 -16.84
CA GLN A 73 -14.71 9.98 -16.92
C GLN A 73 -15.75 9.96 -18.05
N PRO A 74 -16.85 10.73 -17.91
CA PRO A 74 -17.75 10.98 -19.03
C PRO A 74 -17.02 11.51 -20.27
N ALA A 75 -17.49 11.14 -21.46
CA ALA A 75 -16.82 11.40 -22.74
C ALA A 75 -16.49 12.88 -23.03
N HIS A 76 -17.19 13.82 -22.39
CA HIS A 76 -17.03 15.27 -22.58
C HIS A 76 -16.34 15.98 -21.42
N THR A 77 -15.81 15.24 -20.43
CA THR A 77 -15.07 15.84 -19.32
C THR A 77 -13.76 16.44 -19.84
N SER A 78 -13.54 17.73 -19.56
CA SER A 78 -12.27 18.38 -19.93
C SER A 78 -11.11 17.78 -19.15
N ARG A 79 -9.92 17.78 -19.75
CA ARG A 79 -8.72 17.22 -19.12
C ARG A 79 -8.36 17.98 -17.84
N GLU A 80 -8.60 19.28 -17.81
CA GLU A 80 -8.36 20.15 -16.65
C GLU A 80 -9.29 19.79 -15.48
N LEU A 81 -10.57 19.54 -15.76
CA LEU A 81 -11.54 19.14 -14.74
C LEU A 81 -11.21 17.75 -14.20
N ALA A 82 -10.94 16.80 -15.08
CA ALA A 82 -10.55 15.44 -14.68
C ALA A 82 -9.26 15.44 -13.86
N TYR A 83 -8.26 16.25 -14.24
CA TYR A 83 -7.01 16.36 -13.49
C TYR A 83 -7.23 16.95 -12.08
N ARG A 84 -8.11 17.96 -11.96
CA ARG A 84 -8.50 18.49 -10.66
C ARG A 84 -9.16 17.42 -9.79
N GLN A 85 -10.11 16.67 -10.35
CA GLN A 85 -10.76 15.56 -9.64
C GLN A 85 -9.77 14.46 -9.25
N TYR A 86 -8.83 14.12 -10.12
CA TYR A 86 -7.78 13.12 -9.86
C TYR A 86 -6.93 13.48 -8.64
N ILE A 87 -6.54 14.75 -8.50
CA ILE A 87 -5.73 15.22 -7.38
C ILE A 87 -6.58 15.41 -6.12
N GLU A 88 -7.78 15.99 -6.23
CA GLU A 88 -8.60 16.32 -5.08
C GLU A 88 -9.31 15.11 -4.46
N LEU A 89 -9.80 14.19 -5.30
CA LEU A 89 -10.60 13.02 -4.87
C LEU A 89 -9.75 11.74 -4.81
N GLY A 90 -8.58 11.75 -5.45
CA GLY A 90 -7.71 10.59 -5.57
C GLY A 90 -8.07 9.69 -6.75
N SER A 91 -7.29 8.61 -6.90
CA SER A 91 -7.27 7.77 -8.10
C SER A 91 -7.64 6.31 -7.83
N PHE A 92 -8.15 6.00 -6.64
CA PHE A 92 -8.60 4.65 -6.34
C PHE A 92 -9.76 4.24 -7.26
N PRO A 93 -9.82 2.96 -7.71
CA PRO A 93 -10.80 2.52 -8.71
C PRO A 93 -12.28 2.78 -8.38
N TYR A 94 -12.62 2.85 -7.09
CA TYR A 94 -13.99 3.11 -6.64
C TYR A 94 -14.37 4.60 -6.65
N ILE A 95 -13.38 5.51 -6.59
CA ILE A 95 -13.62 6.97 -6.51
C ILE A 95 -14.49 7.51 -7.64
N PRO A 96 -14.28 7.14 -8.93
CA PRO A 96 -15.13 7.64 -10.02
C PRO A 96 -16.63 7.37 -9.81
N GLN A 97 -16.97 6.25 -9.16
CA GLN A 97 -18.37 5.83 -8.93
C GLN A 97 -19.08 6.69 -7.87
N ILE A 98 -18.32 7.26 -6.93
CA ILE A 98 -18.84 8.06 -5.80
C ILE A 98 -18.44 9.53 -5.87
N SER A 99 -17.76 9.94 -6.94
CA SER A 99 -17.15 11.26 -7.13
C SER A 99 -18.10 12.45 -7.02
N GLN A 100 -19.41 12.23 -7.18
CA GLN A 100 -20.44 13.27 -7.04
C GLN A 100 -20.71 13.64 -5.57
N ASP A 101 -20.41 12.75 -4.63
CA ASP A 101 -20.60 12.95 -3.21
C ASP A 101 -19.24 13.04 -2.49
N ARG A 102 -18.84 14.28 -2.17
CA ARG A 102 -17.55 14.54 -1.51
C ARG A 102 -17.47 13.94 -0.11
N GLU A 103 -18.58 13.84 0.61
CA GLU A 103 -18.56 13.22 1.94
C GLU A 103 -18.41 11.71 1.82
N MET A 104 -19.08 11.07 0.85
CA MET A 104 -18.89 9.64 0.58
C MET A 104 -17.44 9.31 0.17
N VAL A 105 -16.84 10.15 -0.68
CA VAL A 105 -15.40 10.04 -1.02
C VAL A 105 -14.53 10.13 0.24
N ARG A 106 -14.80 11.11 1.10
CA ARG A 106 -14.04 11.31 2.34
C ARG A 106 -14.18 10.13 3.30
N GLU A 107 -15.39 9.61 3.48
CA GLU A 107 -15.65 8.43 4.31
C GLU A 107 -14.94 7.19 3.77
N TYR A 108 -15.00 6.97 2.44
CA TYR A 108 -14.29 5.88 1.78
C TYR A 108 -12.77 5.97 2.00
N LEU A 109 -12.16 7.13 1.72
CA LEU A 109 -10.72 7.34 1.92
C LEU A 109 -10.31 7.22 3.39
N SER A 110 -11.15 7.71 4.31
CA SER A 110 -10.94 7.54 5.76
C SER A 110 -11.01 6.07 6.18
N GLY A 111 -11.95 5.30 5.62
CA GLY A 111 -12.08 3.87 5.84
C GLY A 111 -10.87 3.09 5.35
N LEU A 112 -10.39 3.39 4.14
CA LEU A 112 -9.15 2.82 3.59
C LEU A 112 -7.96 3.17 4.48
N TYR A 113 -7.80 4.44 4.83
CA TYR A 113 -6.73 4.91 5.69
C TYR A 113 -6.72 4.18 7.04
N ASN A 114 -7.86 4.09 7.71
CA ASN A 114 -7.98 3.42 8.99
C ASN A 114 -7.67 1.92 8.87
N THR A 115 -8.13 1.26 7.80
CA THR A 115 -7.83 -0.15 7.56
C THR A 115 -6.32 -0.33 7.36
N ILE A 116 -5.70 0.38 6.44
CA ILE A 116 -4.28 0.15 6.13
C ILE A 116 -3.38 0.61 7.31
N VAL A 117 -3.60 1.79 7.88
CA VAL A 117 -2.76 2.30 8.99
C VAL A 117 -3.05 1.58 10.31
N LEU A 118 -4.31 1.52 10.74
CA LEU A 118 -4.62 1.01 12.08
C LEU A 118 -4.67 -0.52 12.10
N LYS A 119 -5.17 -1.15 11.05
CA LYS A 119 -5.20 -2.61 11.00
C LYS A 119 -3.85 -3.13 10.54
N ASP A 120 -3.36 -2.77 9.36
CA ASP A 120 -2.16 -3.43 8.83
C ASP A 120 -0.86 -2.91 9.42
N VAL A 121 -0.67 -1.60 9.54
CA VAL A 121 0.60 -1.06 10.08
C VAL A 121 0.70 -1.26 11.59
N VAL A 122 -0.29 -0.79 12.36
CA VAL A 122 -0.23 -0.83 13.83
C VAL A 122 -0.22 -2.25 14.37
N SER A 123 -1.10 -3.13 13.90
CA SER A 123 -1.19 -4.50 14.44
C SER A 123 0.03 -5.36 14.08
N ARG A 124 0.50 -5.29 12.82
CA ARG A 124 1.59 -6.15 12.34
C ARG A 124 2.95 -5.71 12.88
N LYS A 125 3.20 -4.39 12.95
CA LYS A 125 4.45 -3.84 13.50
C LYS A 125 4.40 -3.61 15.02
N LYS A 126 3.29 -3.99 15.67
CA LYS A 126 3.06 -3.88 17.12
C LYS A 126 3.34 -2.47 17.64
N ILE A 127 2.89 -1.46 16.90
CA ILE A 127 3.10 -0.05 17.25
C ILE A 127 2.26 0.27 18.48
N THR A 128 2.92 0.70 19.56
CA THR A 128 2.27 1.06 20.82
C THR A 128 1.73 2.49 20.82
N ASP A 129 2.46 3.44 20.23
CA ASP A 129 2.06 4.85 20.18
C ASP A 129 1.43 5.21 18.82
N VAL A 130 0.14 4.89 18.69
CA VAL A 130 -0.67 5.18 17.49
C VAL A 130 -0.81 6.69 17.25
N MET A 131 -0.86 7.50 18.31
CA MET A 131 -1.00 8.95 18.17
C MET A 131 0.25 9.57 17.57
N MET A 132 1.44 9.10 17.97
CA MET A 132 2.71 9.51 17.37
C MET A 132 2.77 9.10 15.90
N LEU A 133 2.42 7.85 15.57
CA LEU A 133 2.37 7.39 14.18
C LEU A 133 1.49 8.30 13.31
N GLN A 134 0.28 8.63 13.77
CA GLN A 134 -0.61 9.55 13.06
C GLN A 134 0.00 10.94 12.86
N SER A 135 0.76 11.44 13.84
CA SER A 135 1.48 12.71 13.67
C SER A 135 2.59 12.63 12.64
N VAL A 136 3.34 11.52 12.60
CA VAL A 136 4.35 11.30 11.54
C VAL A 136 3.69 11.22 10.17
N VAL A 137 2.57 10.51 10.04
CA VAL A 137 1.81 10.44 8.79
C VAL A 137 1.38 11.83 8.31
N ARG A 138 0.79 12.66 9.19
CA ARG A 138 0.40 14.03 8.85
C ARG A 138 1.59 14.87 8.42
N PHE A 139 2.70 14.79 9.16
CA PHE A 139 3.92 15.50 8.80
C PHE A 139 4.43 15.10 7.42
N LEU A 140 4.47 13.79 7.11
CA LEU A 140 4.91 13.31 5.80
C LEU A 140 3.95 13.74 4.68
N ALA A 141 2.64 13.73 4.94
CA ALA A 141 1.62 14.18 4.01
C ALA A 141 1.76 15.69 3.69
N ASP A 142 2.00 16.52 4.70
CA ASP A 142 2.23 17.96 4.53
C ASP A 142 3.54 18.27 3.78
N ASN A 143 4.47 17.31 3.76
CA ASN A 143 5.79 17.45 3.14
C ASN A 143 5.97 16.55 1.90
N ILE A 144 4.88 16.11 1.26
CA ILE A 144 4.95 15.33 0.02
C ILE A 144 5.77 16.09 -1.03
N GLY A 145 6.72 15.39 -1.65
CA GLY A 145 7.63 15.95 -2.67
C GLY A 145 8.86 16.68 -2.11
N ASN A 146 8.97 16.86 -0.79
CA ASN A 146 10.13 17.47 -0.15
C ASN A 146 11.12 16.43 0.39
N ILE A 147 12.38 16.84 0.56
CA ILE A 147 13.42 16.02 1.18
C ILE A 147 13.10 15.85 2.68
N SER A 148 12.80 14.61 3.07
CA SER A 148 12.50 14.24 4.45
C SER A 148 13.74 13.67 5.14
N ILE A 149 14.22 14.34 6.19
CA ILE A 149 15.36 13.89 7.01
C ILE A 149 14.83 13.38 8.34
N ILE A 150 15.04 12.10 8.67
CA ILE A 150 14.53 11.42 9.87
C ILE A 150 14.78 12.24 11.15
N LYS A 151 16.00 12.77 11.30
CA LYS A 151 16.36 13.62 12.45
C LYS A 151 15.48 14.87 12.57
N ARG A 152 15.23 15.57 11.45
CA ARG A 152 14.35 16.75 11.45
C ARG A 152 12.94 16.41 11.88
N ILE A 153 12.40 15.28 11.43
CA ILE A 153 11.07 14.82 11.83
C ILE A 153 11.03 14.57 13.33
N SER A 154 12.04 13.88 13.88
CA SER A 154 12.17 13.64 15.33
C SER A 154 12.23 14.94 16.13
N ASP A 155 13.00 15.92 15.67
CA ASP A 155 13.14 17.24 16.30
C ASP A 155 11.81 18.02 16.25
N THR A 156 11.12 18.00 15.11
CA THR A 156 9.79 18.62 14.95
C THR A 156 8.76 18.00 15.88
N MET A 157 8.67 16.67 15.97
CA MET A 157 7.76 16.00 16.90
C MET A 157 8.05 16.38 18.35
N THR A 158 9.33 16.44 18.71
CA THR A 158 9.77 16.84 20.05
C THR A 158 9.39 18.30 20.35
N SER A 159 9.55 19.20 19.39
CA SER A 159 9.11 20.61 19.54
C SER A 159 7.60 20.77 19.69
N LEU A 160 6.81 19.85 19.13
CA LEU A 160 5.35 19.79 19.28
C LEU A 160 4.92 19.13 20.60
N GLY A 161 5.86 18.93 21.54
CA GLY A 161 5.61 18.38 22.87
C GLY A 161 5.57 16.85 22.92
N ARG A 162 5.92 16.16 21.83
CA ARG A 162 5.89 14.69 21.76
C ARG A 162 7.30 14.13 21.66
N LYS A 163 7.89 13.78 22.80
CA LYS A 163 9.25 13.21 22.84
C LYS A 163 9.31 11.90 22.05
N THR A 164 10.27 11.82 21.14
CA THR A 164 10.52 10.62 20.32
C THR A 164 12.00 10.55 19.95
N THR A 165 12.41 9.44 19.34
CA THR A 165 13.79 9.23 18.87
C THR A 165 13.81 9.09 17.36
N SER A 166 14.96 9.37 16.74
CA SER A 166 15.13 9.15 15.30
C SER A 166 14.89 7.68 14.92
N HIS A 167 15.30 6.73 15.77
CA HIS A 167 15.04 5.31 15.54
C HIS A 167 13.55 4.96 15.54
N THR A 168 12.76 5.54 16.45
CA THR A 168 11.30 5.38 16.47
C THR A 168 10.67 5.93 15.19
N ILE A 169 11.10 7.11 14.73
CA ILE A 169 10.61 7.71 13.48
C ILE A 169 10.98 6.84 12.26
N GLU A 170 12.21 6.34 12.21
CA GLU A 170 12.67 5.43 11.15
C GLU A 170 11.79 4.18 11.08
N ASN A 171 11.50 3.56 12.22
CA ASN A 171 10.61 2.39 12.28
C ASN A 171 9.20 2.71 11.77
N TYR A 172 8.66 3.89 12.08
CA TYR A 172 7.35 4.31 11.55
C TYR A 172 7.38 4.54 10.04
N ILE A 173 8.41 5.21 9.52
CA ILE A 173 8.54 5.44 8.08
C ILE A 173 8.68 4.11 7.34
N SER A 174 9.54 3.20 7.83
CA SER A 174 9.67 1.85 7.26
C SER A 174 8.34 1.11 7.27
N ALA A 175 7.61 1.14 8.38
CA ALA A 175 6.31 0.49 8.46
C ALA A 175 5.28 1.05 7.46
N LEU A 176 5.27 2.38 7.28
CA LEU A 176 4.38 3.07 6.34
C LEU A 176 4.76 2.83 4.87
N THR A 177 6.04 2.62 4.59
CA THR A 177 6.52 2.25 3.25
C THR A 177 6.26 0.79 2.93
N ASP A 178 6.45 -0.11 3.90
CA ASP A 178 6.14 -1.54 3.75
C ASP A 178 4.64 -1.79 3.50
N SER A 179 3.77 -0.90 4.01
CA SER A 179 2.33 -0.95 3.78
C SER A 179 1.86 -0.17 2.55
N TYR A 180 2.78 0.30 1.70
CA TYR A 180 2.48 1.05 0.48
C TYR A 180 1.69 2.35 0.67
N ILE A 181 1.67 2.92 1.88
CA ILE A 181 1.03 4.20 2.15
C ILE A 181 1.92 5.34 1.66
N PHE A 182 3.23 5.20 1.86
CA PHE A 182 4.22 6.16 1.39
C PHE A 182 5.27 5.49 0.52
N TYR A 183 5.63 6.14 -0.58
CA TYR A 183 6.70 5.70 -1.47
C TYR A 183 7.91 6.62 -1.30
N SER A 184 9.04 6.06 -0.88
CA SER A 184 10.30 6.79 -0.84
C SER A 184 10.91 6.85 -2.24
N VAL A 185 11.29 8.04 -2.68
CA VAL A 185 12.14 8.22 -3.87
C VAL A 185 13.57 8.48 -3.38
N GLN A 186 14.50 7.60 -3.77
CA GLN A 186 15.91 7.80 -3.47
C GLN A 186 16.48 8.93 -4.33
N ARG A 187 17.50 9.62 -3.81
CA ARG A 187 18.22 10.67 -4.55
C ARG A 187 19.09 10.08 -5.64
#